data_AF-A0A949ZFB1-F1
#
_entry.id   AF-A0A949ZFB1-F1
#
_cell.length_a   1.000
_cell.length_b   1.000
_cell.length_c   1.000
_cell.angle_alpha   90.00
_cell.angle_beta   90.00
_cell.angle_gamma   90.00
#
_symmetry.space_group_name_H-M   'P 1'
#
loop_
_entity.id
_entity.type
_entity.pdbx_description
1 polymer ?
#
loop_
_entity_poly.entity_id
_entity_poly.type
_entity_poly.pdbx_seq_one_letter_code
_entity_poly.pdbx_strand_id
1 'polypeptide(L)'
;SAGYPGTPRTGDVISGLDDVDDSTLVFQAGTQREPDGTMRTSGGRVLCIVAIAGSPQAATASAYENLGRVHFDGMQYRSDIGVTTIAAPRVTV
;
A
#
# COMPACT_ATOMS: atom_id res chain seq x y z
N SER A 1 10.25 0.08 -2.61
CA SER A 1 11.32 1.09 -2.81
C SER A 1 12.11 0.77 -4.06
N ALA A 2 12.86 1.74 -4.59
CA ALA A 2 13.71 1.54 -5.76
C ALA A 2 14.74 0.43 -5.49
N GLY A 3 15.02 -0.42 -6.47
CA GLY A 3 16.02 -1.48 -6.38
C GLY A 3 15.57 -2.78 -5.70
N TYR A 4 14.41 -2.83 -5.04
CA TYR A 4 13.83 -4.08 -4.55
C TYR A 4 13.40 -4.99 -5.74
N PRO A 5 13.65 -6.31 -5.71
CA PRO A 5 14.09 -7.14 -4.58
C PRO A 5 15.61 -7.26 -4.36
N GLY A 6 16.44 -6.54 -5.13
CA GLY A 6 17.89 -6.44 -4.92
C GLY A 6 18.24 -5.52 -3.75
N THR A 7 19.22 -4.63 -3.91
CA THR A 7 19.58 -3.64 -2.88
C THR A 7 18.58 -2.49 -2.89
N PRO A 8 17.72 -2.34 -1.87
CA PRO A 8 16.73 -1.29 -1.85
C PRO A 8 17.36 0.06 -1.48
N ARG A 9 16.93 1.13 -2.15
CA ARG A 9 17.19 2.50 -1.69
C ARG A 9 16.34 2.82 -0.46
N THR A 10 16.92 3.50 0.50
CA THR A 10 16.28 3.95 1.74
C THR A 10 16.45 5.47 1.91
N GLY A 11 15.70 6.06 2.84
CA GLY A 11 15.74 7.49 3.16
C GLY A 11 14.77 8.36 2.38
N ASP A 12 14.03 7.80 1.42
CA ASP A 12 12.99 8.52 0.67
C ASP A 12 11.85 8.93 1.61
N VAL A 13 11.43 10.20 1.55
CA VAL A 13 10.33 10.74 2.37
C VAL A 13 9.00 10.15 1.93
N ILE A 14 8.21 9.71 2.90
CA ILE A 14 6.86 9.17 2.70
C ILE A 14 5.84 10.28 3.02
N SER A 15 5.04 10.66 2.04
CA SER A 15 4.00 11.69 2.15
C SER A 15 2.60 11.11 1.92
N GLY A 16 1.57 11.85 2.35
CA GLY A 16 0.15 11.51 2.09
C GLY A 16 -0.42 10.41 2.98
N LEU A 17 0.29 10.02 4.05
CA LEU A 17 -0.23 9.07 5.04
C LEU A 17 -1.45 9.60 5.80
N ASP A 18 -1.52 10.92 6.00
CA ASP A 18 -2.64 11.57 6.69
C ASP A 18 -3.86 11.77 5.78
N ASP A 19 -3.70 11.57 4.47
CA ASP A 19 -4.78 11.71 3.47
C ASP A 19 -5.50 10.38 3.20
N VAL A 20 -5.01 9.27 3.77
CA VAL A 20 -5.65 7.96 3.68
C VAL A 20 -6.93 7.95 4.52
N ASP A 21 -7.99 7.31 4.01
CA ASP A 21 -9.26 7.19 4.72
C ASP A 21 -9.09 6.52 6.10
N ASP A 22 -9.80 7.00 7.12
CA ASP A 22 -9.78 6.43 8.49
C ASP A 22 -10.15 4.95 8.55
N SER A 23 -10.92 4.46 7.56
CA SER A 23 -11.33 3.06 7.44
C SER A 23 -10.26 2.17 6.79
N THR A 24 -9.18 2.75 6.28
CA THR A 24 -8.07 2.04 5.65
C THR A 24 -6.95 1.78 6.66
N LEU A 25 -6.48 0.54 6.67
CA LEU A 25 -5.36 0.13 7.51
C LEU A 25 -4.05 0.27 6.73
N VAL A 26 -3.12 1.05 7.27
CA VAL A 26 -1.77 1.18 6.73
C VAL A 26 -0.78 0.47 7.65
N PHE A 27 -0.28 -0.67 7.23
CA PHE A 27 0.75 -1.41 7.95
C PHE A 27 2.14 -0.95 7.53
N GLN A 28 2.94 -0.59 8.52
CA GLN A 28 4.33 -0.19 8.35
C GLN A 28 5.26 -1.41 8.37
N ALA A 29 6.19 -1.47 7.41
CA ALA A 29 7.25 -2.48 7.35
C ALA A 29 8.62 -1.79 7.37
N GLY A 30 9.23 -1.59 6.21
CA GLY A 30 10.49 -0.86 6.05
C GLY A 30 10.27 0.65 6.10
N THR A 31 9.82 1.17 7.23
CA THR A 31 9.70 2.61 7.51
C THR A 31 10.45 3.02 8.76
N GLN A 32 10.85 4.29 8.83
CA GLN A 32 11.47 4.90 9.99
C GLN A 32 10.86 6.28 10.22
N ARG A 33 10.53 6.58 11.48
CA ARG A 33 10.10 7.92 11.90
C ARG A 33 11.32 8.70 12.40
N GLU A 34 11.51 9.89 11.87
CA GLU A 34 12.53 10.84 12.31
C GLU A 34 12.07 11.63 13.55
N PRO A 35 12.99 12.26 14.31
CA PRO A 35 12.63 13.05 15.50
C PRO A 35 11.68 14.22 15.23
N ASP A 36 11.67 14.75 14.01
CA ASP A 36 10.76 15.81 13.56
C ASP A 36 9.37 15.29 13.15
N GLY A 37 9.16 13.97 13.21
CA GLY A 37 7.93 13.30 12.80
C GLY A 37 7.90 12.84 11.34
N THR A 38 8.91 13.18 10.53
CA THR A 38 8.98 12.78 9.12
C THR A 38 9.09 11.27 9.00
N MET A 39 8.27 10.67 8.14
CA MET A 39 8.36 9.24 7.82
C MET A 39 9.26 9.03 6.60
N ARG A 40 10.19 8.07 6.69
CA ARG A 40 11.10 7.69 5.60
C ARG A 40 11.08 6.19 5.34
N THR A 41 11.45 5.80 4.12
CA THR A 41 11.71 4.40 3.77
C THR A 41 12.98 3.90 4.47
N SER A 42 12.96 2.68 4.98
CA SER A 42 14.09 2.04 5.68
C SER A 42 14.33 0.58 5.24
N GLY A 43 13.67 0.14 4.16
CA GLY A 43 13.84 -1.21 3.63
C GLY A 43 13.25 -1.43 2.22
N GLY A 44 13.14 -2.70 1.83
CA GLY A 44 12.61 -3.10 0.51
C GLY A 44 11.09 -2.93 0.37
N ARG A 45 10.33 -3.68 1.17
CA ARG A 45 8.87 -3.49 1.32
C ARG A 45 8.63 -2.43 2.38
N VAL A 46 7.87 -1.41 2.04
CA VAL A 46 7.74 -0.20 2.86
C VAL A 46 6.40 -0.18 3.60
N LEU A 47 5.30 -0.24 2.84
CA LEU A 47 3.93 -0.18 3.38
C LEU A 47 3.08 -1.32 2.83
N CYS A 48 2.03 -1.66 3.55
CA CYS A 48 0.92 -2.49 3.07
C CYS A 48 -0.39 -1.77 3.38
N ILE A 49 -1.13 -1.39 2.34
CA ILE A 49 -2.41 -0.69 2.42
C ILE A 49 -3.52 -1.72 2.29
N VAL A 50 -4.42 -1.75 3.27
CA VAL A 50 -5.51 -2.72 3.37
C VAL A 50 -6.82 -1.99 3.57
N ALA A 51 -7.75 -2.19 2.65
CA ALA A 51 -9.11 -1.70 2.77
C ALA A 51 -10.07 -2.87 3.04
N ILE A 52 -11.15 -2.58 3.77
CA ILE A 52 -12.23 -3.53 4.08
C ILE A 52 -13.51 -3.01 3.43
N ALA A 53 -14.19 -3.87 2.68
CA ALA A 53 -15.45 -3.53 2.01
C ALA A 53 -16.36 -4.75 1.89
N GLY A 54 -17.60 -4.52 1.43
CA GLY A 54 -18.63 -5.57 1.28
C GLY A 54 -18.35 -6.60 0.17
N SER A 55 -17.33 -6.38 -0.67
CA SER A 55 -16.89 -7.35 -1.67
C SER A 55 -15.38 -7.26 -1.93
N PRO A 56 -14.74 -8.33 -2.42
CA PRO A 56 -13.34 -8.29 -2.80
C PRO A 56 -13.02 -7.19 -3.81
N GLN A 57 -13.87 -6.97 -4.80
CA GLN A 57 -13.68 -5.95 -5.83
C GLN A 57 -13.71 -4.54 -5.23
N ALA A 58 -14.65 -4.28 -4.32
CA ALA A 58 -14.75 -2.99 -3.63
C ALA A 58 -13.54 -2.77 -2.70
N ALA A 59 -13.09 -3.81 -2.01
CA ALA A 59 -11.91 -3.75 -1.14
C ALA A 59 -10.63 -3.47 -1.96
N THR A 60 -10.47 -4.16 -3.10
CA THR A 60 -9.36 -3.91 -4.03
C THR A 60 -9.39 -2.48 -4.56
N ALA A 61 -10.53 -1.99 -5.04
CA ALA A 61 -10.66 -0.63 -5.55
C ALA A 61 -10.31 0.41 -4.48
N SER A 62 -10.87 0.27 -3.26
CA SER A 62 -10.61 1.18 -2.15
C SER A 62 -9.14 1.14 -1.68
N ALA A 63 -8.50 -0.04 -1.68
CA ALA A 63 -7.08 -0.15 -1.37
C ALA A 63 -6.21 0.57 -2.40
N TYR A 64 -6.51 0.45 -3.69
CA TYR A 64 -5.78 1.16 -4.75
C TYR A 64 -6.04 2.66 -4.75
N GLU A 65 -7.26 3.10 -4.44
CA GLU A 65 -7.59 4.52 -4.29
C GLU A 65 -6.76 5.16 -3.17
N ASN A 66 -6.73 4.52 -2.00
CA ASN A 66 -5.95 5.00 -0.86
C ASN A 66 -4.44 4.88 -1.11
N LEU A 67 -4.00 3.87 -1.85
CA LEU A 67 -2.61 3.78 -2.30
C LEU A 67 -2.21 4.96 -3.19
N GLY A 68 -3.12 5.49 -4.01
CA GLY A 68 -2.87 6.67 -4.84
C GLY A 68 -2.63 7.97 -4.05
N ARG A 69 -2.97 7.99 -2.76
CA ARG A 69 -2.76 9.16 -1.88
C ARG A 69 -1.37 9.15 -1.23
N VAL A 70 -0.73 7.98 -1.14
CA VAL A 70 0.58 7.82 -0.52
C VAL A 70 1.69 7.85 -1.57
N HIS A 71 2.77 8.58 -1.30
CA HIS A 71 3.88 8.72 -2.24
C HIS A 71 5.24 8.72 -1.55
N PHE A 72 6.24 8.17 -2.24
CA PHE A 72 7.67 8.38 -1.98
C PHE A 72 8.46 8.12 -3.28
N ASP A 73 9.65 8.72 -3.40
CA ASP A 73 10.45 8.55 -4.61
C ASP A 73 10.87 7.09 -4.83
N GLY A 74 10.79 6.59 -6.07
CA GLY A 74 11.10 5.20 -6.38
C GLY A 74 10.09 4.18 -5.81
N MET A 75 8.88 4.61 -5.47
CA MET A 75 7.79 3.71 -5.12
C MET A 75 7.47 2.75 -6.27
N GLN A 76 7.25 1.49 -5.92
CA GLN A 76 6.79 0.46 -6.84
C GLN A 76 5.75 -0.38 -6.13
N TYR A 77 4.70 -0.75 -6.87
CA TYR A 77 3.64 -1.63 -6.42
C TYR A 77 3.05 -2.36 -7.62
N ARG A 78 2.39 -3.47 -7.36
CA ARG A 78 1.64 -4.22 -8.37
C ARG A 78 0.23 -3.65 -8.48
N SER A 79 -0.30 -3.54 -9.70
CA SER A 79 -1.65 -3.05 -9.99
C SER A 79 -2.69 -4.17 -10.22
N ASP A 80 -2.30 -5.42 -10.03
CA ASP A 80 -3.11 -6.62 -10.29
C ASP A 80 -3.49 -7.41 -9.02
N ILE A 81 -3.22 -6.88 -7.83
CA ILE A 81 -3.54 -7.54 -6.57
C ILE A 81 -5.05 -7.51 -6.33
N GLY A 82 -5.66 -8.69 -6.21
CA GLY A 82 -7.12 -8.82 -6.03
C GLY A 82 -7.93 -8.63 -7.31
N VAL A 83 -7.27 -8.44 -8.46
CA VAL A 83 -7.92 -8.47 -9.77
C VAL A 83 -8.13 -9.93 -10.16
N THR A 84 -9.37 -10.42 -10.00
CA THR A 84 -9.73 -11.79 -10.39
C THR A 84 -10.24 -11.82 -11.82
N THR A 85 -9.51 -12.46 -12.74
CA THR A 85 -9.96 -12.73 -14.12
C THR A 85 -11.12 -13.74 -14.20
N ILE A 86 -11.43 -14.41 -13.09
CA ILE A 86 -12.36 -15.53 -13.02
C ILE A 86 -13.58 -15.10 -12.18
N ALA A 87 -14.75 -15.04 -12.80
CA ALA A 87 -16.01 -14.92 -12.07
C ALA A 87 -16.12 -16.09 -11.09
N ALA A 88 -16.15 -15.81 -9.78
CA ALA A 88 -16.30 -16.86 -8.78
C ALA A 88 -17.62 -17.62 -9.04
N PRO A 89 -17.61 -18.96 -9.10
CA PRO A 89 -18.85 -19.71 -9.23
C PRO A 89 -19.75 -19.39 -8.03
N ARG A 90 -21.03 -19.12 -8.30
CA ARG A 90 -22.05 -18.97 -7.26
C ARG A 90 -22.09 -20.27 -6.45
N VAL A 91 -21.61 -20.22 -5.21
CA VAL A 91 -21.92 -21.25 -4.22
C VAL A 91 -23.29 -20.90 -3.66
N THR A 92 -24.30 -21.67 -4.09
CA THR A 92 -25.63 -21.64 -3.48
C THR A 92 -25.62 -22.71 -2.39
N VAL A 93 -25.92 -22.32 -1.15
CA VAL A 93 -26.18 -23.24 -0.03
C VAL A 93 -27.64 -23.69 -0.10
#